data_AF-A0A252AUL1-F1
#
_entry.id   AF-A0A252AUL1-F1
#
_cell.length_a   1.000
_cell.length_b   1.000
_cell.length_c   1.000
_cell.angle_alpha   90.00
_cell.angle_beta   90.00
_cell.angle_gamma   90.00
#
_symmetry.space_group_name_H-M   'P 1'
#
loop_
_entity.id
_entity.type
_entity.pdbx_description
1 polymer ?
#
loop_
_entity_poly.entity_id
_entity_poly.type
_entity_poly.pdbx_seq_one_letter_code
_entity_poly.pdbx_strand_id
1 'polypeptide(L)'
;MSGSSTPAATVSGTPLSALPVHTQPTATDLVFGIFNGQGQFVPQGKIWSGAVDKTGDTLTGLLACALTPSDPAHLTNKAYVDKLGGQVQGTVSTLVTQAQNAATQASQAASGAAGAAATLLNTQKGTPNGLAALSASGNLLLGGLECLGVRNGHVLMALELPTTDPGVTGAWWNNGGYICISQETT
;
A
#
# COMPACT_ATOMS: atom_id res chain seq x y z
N MET A 1 -35.89 87.33 -31.47
CA MET A 1 -36.62 86.64 -30.38
C MET A 1 -35.65 86.49 -29.21
N SER A 2 -35.77 87.35 -28.20
CA SER A 2 -34.89 87.35 -27.02
C SER A 2 -35.38 86.25 -26.06
N GLY A 3 -34.65 85.14 -26.01
CA GLY A 3 -34.95 84.04 -25.10
C GLY A 3 -34.35 84.31 -23.73
N SER A 4 -35.16 84.78 -22.79
CA SER A 4 -34.82 84.82 -21.38
C SER A 4 -34.72 83.39 -20.85
N SER A 5 -33.50 82.85 -20.74
CA SER A 5 -33.25 81.65 -19.94
C SER A 5 -33.29 82.02 -18.47
N THR A 6 -34.45 81.83 -17.84
CA THR A 6 -34.55 81.83 -16.38
C THR A 6 -33.61 80.77 -15.82
N PRO A 7 -32.59 81.12 -15.01
CA PRO A 7 -31.82 80.12 -14.29
C PRO A 7 -32.79 79.39 -13.36
N ALA A 8 -32.90 78.07 -13.50
CA ALA A 8 -33.60 77.27 -12.50
C ALA A 8 -32.93 77.58 -11.15
N ALA A 9 -33.66 78.21 -10.24
CA ALA A 9 -33.19 78.43 -8.90
C ALA A 9 -32.87 77.05 -8.31
N THR A 10 -31.60 76.81 -7.98
CA THR A 10 -31.20 75.64 -7.22
C THR A 10 -31.92 75.71 -5.89
N VAL A 11 -33.02 74.97 -5.79
CA VAL A 11 -33.69 74.67 -4.52
C VAL A 11 -32.61 74.10 -3.62
N SER A 12 -32.35 74.78 -2.50
CA SER A 12 -31.35 74.47 -1.47
C SER A 12 -30.97 72.99 -1.43
N GLY A 13 -29.74 72.67 -1.83
CA GLY A 13 -29.18 71.32 -1.80
C GLY A 13 -27.68 71.34 -1.56
N THR A 14 -27.18 70.37 -0.81
CA THR A 14 -25.74 70.16 -0.63
C THR A 14 -25.13 69.81 -1.99
N PRO A 15 -24.08 70.53 -2.46
CA PRO A 15 -23.45 70.19 -3.72
C PRO A 15 -22.83 68.78 -3.63
N LEU A 16 -22.84 68.03 -4.73
CA LEU A 16 -22.28 66.67 -4.80
C LEU A 16 -20.82 66.62 -4.30
N SER A 17 -20.06 67.70 -4.52
CA SER A 17 -18.69 67.86 -4.06
C SER A 17 -18.53 68.01 -2.54
N ALA A 18 -19.61 68.31 -1.81
CA ALA A 18 -19.61 68.42 -0.35
C ALA A 18 -20.18 67.17 0.35
N LEU A 19 -20.56 66.13 -0.40
CA LEU A 19 -20.93 64.86 0.19
C LEU A 19 -19.69 64.13 0.73
N PRO A 20 -19.78 63.45 1.89
CA PRO A 20 -18.66 62.69 2.44
C PRO A 20 -18.17 61.60 1.48
N VAL A 21 -16.85 61.51 1.29
CA VAL A 21 -16.23 60.43 0.52
C VAL A 21 -16.18 59.19 1.40
N HIS A 22 -16.98 58.19 1.07
CA HIS A 22 -16.88 56.87 1.70
C HIS A 22 -15.71 56.10 1.08
N THR A 23 -14.83 55.54 1.91
CA THR A 23 -13.59 54.89 1.42
C THR A 23 -13.86 53.59 0.66
N GLN A 24 -14.93 52.87 1.02
CA GLN A 24 -15.39 51.69 0.29
C GLN A 24 -16.86 51.37 0.62
N PRO A 25 -17.77 51.29 -0.36
CA PRO A 25 -19.14 50.83 -0.13
C PRO A 25 -19.19 49.38 0.37
N THR A 26 -20.16 49.05 1.22
CA THR A 26 -20.47 47.67 1.62
C THR A 26 -21.22 46.92 0.51
N ALA A 27 -21.20 45.58 0.53
CA ALA A 27 -21.87 44.77 -0.50
C ALA A 27 -23.40 45.00 -0.58
N THR A 28 -24.01 45.46 0.52
CA THR A 28 -25.43 45.81 0.63
C THR A 28 -25.75 47.24 0.21
N ASP A 29 -24.73 48.08 0.00
CA ASP A 29 -24.95 49.46 -0.42
C ASP A 29 -25.56 49.49 -1.82
N LEU A 30 -26.56 50.35 -1.99
CA LEU A 30 -27.27 50.48 -3.25
C LEU A 30 -26.56 51.49 -4.15
N VAL A 31 -26.32 51.09 -5.39
CA VAL A 31 -25.89 52.02 -6.44
C VAL A 31 -27.09 52.31 -7.33
N PHE A 32 -27.31 53.60 -7.58
CA PHE A 32 -28.26 54.03 -8.60
C PHE A 32 -27.62 53.91 -9.98
N GLY A 33 -28.20 53.08 -10.84
CA GLY A 33 -27.79 52.93 -12.23
C GLY A 33 -28.98 53.03 -13.17
N ILE A 34 -28.71 53.32 -14.45
CA ILE A 34 -29.70 53.23 -15.53
C ILE A 34 -29.49 51.89 -16.26
N PHE A 35 -30.46 50.99 -16.16
CA PHE A 35 -30.43 49.67 -16.78
C PHE A 35 -31.59 49.56 -17.78
N ASN A 36 -31.29 49.29 -19.05
CA ASN A 36 -32.28 49.24 -20.13
C ASN A 36 -33.21 50.48 -20.19
N GLY A 37 -32.65 51.67 -19.91
CA GLY A 37 -33.38 52.94 -19.91
C GLY A 37 -34.23 53.20 -18.67
N GLN A 38 -34.18 52.35 -17.64
CA GLN A 38 -34.89 52.53 -16.38
C GLN A 38 -33.89 52.77 -15.24
N GLY A 39 -34.18 53.73 -14.36
CA GLY A 39 -33.39 53.96 -13.15
C GLY A 39 -33.70 52.91 -12.09
N GLN A 40 -32.69 52.22 -11.59
CA GLN A 40 -32.84 51.19 -10.55
C GLN A 40 -31.71 51.30 -9.53
N PHE A 41 -32.05 51.09 -8.26
CA PHE A 41 -31.09 50.83 -7.21
C PHE A 41 -30.74 49.33 -7.18
N VAL A 42 -29.47 49.01 -7.33
CA VAL A 42 -28.97 47.62 -7.27
C VAL A 42 -27.88 47.50 -6.21
N PRO A 43 -27.82 46.40 -5.45
CA PRO A 43 -26.72 46.16 -4.52
C PRO A 43 -25.38 46.18 -5.25
N GLN A 44 -24.39 46.85 -4.67
CA GLN A 44 -23.06 47.04 -5.24
C GLN A 44 -22.39 45.74 -5.69
N GLY A 45 -22.59 44.64 -4.95
CA GLY A 45 -22.04 43.32 -5.28
C GLY A 45 -22.59 42.68 -6.57
N LYS A 46 -23.74 43.15 -7.09
CA LYS A 46 -24.43 42.53 -8.24
C LYS A 46 -24.33 43.35 -9.53
N ILE A 47 -23.56 44.45 -9.53
CA ILE A 47 -23.49 45.40 -10.65
C ILE A 47 -22.61 44.90 -11.79
N TRP A 48 -21.63 44.04 -11.49
CA TRP A 48 -20.78 43.44 -12.51
C TRP A 48 -21.36 42.11 -12.98
N SER A 49 -21.72 42.05 -14.26
CA SER A 49 -22.06 40.78 -14.91
C SER A 49 -20.92 39.78 -14.73
N GLY A 50 -21.18 38.68 -14.00
CA GLY A 50 -20.20 37.64 -13.72
C GLY A 50 -19.44 37.77 -12.39
N ALA A 51 -19.72 38.77 -11.56
CA ALA A 51 -19.22 38.78 -10.19
C ALA A 51 -19.93 37.71 -9.35
N VAL A 52 -19.13 36.96 -8.59
CA VAL A 52 -19.60 35.90 -7.68
C VAL A 52 -19.26 36.32 -6.26
N ASP A 53 -20.23 36.27 -5.35
CA ASP A 53 -19.98 36.57 -3.95
C ASP A 53 -19.02 35.53 -3.35
N LYS A 54 -18.08 35.97 -2.50
CA LYS A 54 -17.12 35.07 -1.82
C LYS A 54 -17.80 34.07 -0.88
N THR A 55 -19.06 34.30 -0.55
CA THR A 55 -19.86 33.47 0.37
C THR A 55 -21.31 33.42 -0.12
N GLY A 56 -21.87 32.22 -0.22
CA GLY A 56 -23.31 32.02 -0.37
C GLY A 56 -23.88 32.21 -1.79
N ASP A 57 -23.05 32.42 -2.81
CA ASP A 57 -23.54 32.48 -4.20
C ASP A 57 -23.81 31.09 -4.78
N THR A 58 -24.65 31.01 -5.81
CA THR A 58 -24.95 29.76 -6.54
C THR A 58 -24.73 29.94 -8.03
N LEU A 59 -23.91 29.08 -8.62
CA LEU A 59 -23.65 29.07 -10.06
C LEU A 59 -24.51 27.99 -10.74
N THR A 60 -25.17 28.34 -11.84
CA THR A 60 -25.89 27.39 -12.70
C THR A 60 -25.02 26.79 -13.82
N GLY A 61 -23.75 27.19 -13.88
CA GLY A 61 -22.77 26.76 -14.88
C GLY A 61 -21.35 26.64 -14.32
N LEU A 62 -20.40 26.24 -15.17
CA LEU A 62 -19.00 26.02 -14.77
C LEU A 62 -18.27 27.34 -14.51
N LEU A 63 -17.48 27.37 -13.44
CA LEU A 63 -16.51 28.44 -13.18
C LEU A 63 -15.13 28.02 -13.72
N ALA A 64 -14.67 28.70 -14.77
CA ALA A 64 -13.35 28.46 -15.33
C ALA A 64 -12.29 29.33 -14.62
N CYS A 65 -11.24 28.70 -14.09
CA CYS A 65 -10.08 29.38 -13.51
C CYS A 65 -8.80 28.81 -14.13
N ALA A 66 -8.07 29.65 -14.88
CA ALA A 66 -6.82 29.26 -15.53
C ALA A 66 -5.61 29.28 -14.59
N LEU A 67 -5.74 29.90 -13.40
CA LEU A 67 -4.65 30.00 -12.44
C LEU A 67 -4.45 28.66 -11.73
N THR A 68 -3.18 28.28 -11.56
CA THR A 68 -2.83 27.11 -10.73
C THR A 68 -2.93 27.49 -9.26
N PRO A 69 -3.66 26.73 -8.43
CA PRO A 69 -3.70 26.95 -6.99
C PRO A 69 -2.31 26.90 -6.36
N SER A 70 -1.98 27.88 -5.51
CA SER A 70 -0.72 27.97 -4.76
C SER A 70 -0.93 28.22 -3.26
N ASP A 71 -2.12 28.70 -2.88
CA ASP A 71 -2.57 28.82 -1.49
C ASP A 71 -3.70 27.79 -1.23
N PRO A 72 -3.78 27.19 -0.03
CA PRO A 72 -4.84 26.24 0.32
C PRO A 72 -6.28 26.79 0.17
N ALA A 73 -6.47 28.10 0.24
CA ALA A 73 -7.78 28.74 0.08
C ALA A 73 -8.12 29.10 -1.37
N HIS A 74 -7.25 28.81 -2.34
CA HIS A 74 -7.53 29.07 -3.75
C HIS A 74 -8.60 28.13 -4.32
N LEU A 75 -9.41 28.69 -5.24
CA LEU A 75 -10.27 27.89 -6.09
C LEU A 75 -9.44 26.87 -6.86
N THR A 76 -9.77 25.59 -6.70
CA THR A 76 -9.06 24.49 -7.36
C THR A 76 -9.68 24.18 -8.72
N ASN A 77 -8.86 24.21 -9.77
CA ASN A 77 -9.30 23.83 -11.12
C ASN A 77 -9.08 22.33 -11.39
N LYS A 78 -9.79 21.78 -12.40
CA LYS A 78 -9.71 20.36 -12.75
C LYS A 78 -8.31 19.92 -13.19
N ALA A 79 -7.61 20.75 -13.95
CA ALA A 79 -6.26 20.42 -14.43
C ALA A 79 -5.27 20.18 -13.27
N TYR A 80 -5.39 20.94 -12.18
CA TYR A 80 -4.60 20.76 -10.97
C TYR A 80 -4.91 19.41 -10.28
N VAL A 81 -6.19 19.07 -10.13
CA VAL A 81 -6.62 17.80 -9.53
C VAL A 81 -6.15 16.62 -10.36
N ASP A 82 -6.31 16.68 -11.69
CA ASP A 82 -5.89 15.61 -12.59
C ASP A 82 -4.37 15.40 -12.54
N LYS A 83 -3.58 16.48 -12.46
CA LYS A 83 -2.12 16.42 -12.28
C LYS A 83 -1.75 15.72 -10.97
N LEU A 84 -2.36 16.13 -9.84
CA LEU A 84 -2.12 15.49 -8.54
C LEU A 84 -2.51 14.00 -8.58
N GLY A 85 -3.66 13.67 -9.18
CA GLY A 85 -4.11 12.30 -9.37
C GLY A 85 -3.10 11.45 -10.14
N GLY A 86 -2.56 11.99 -11.24
CA GLY A 86 -1.49 11.33 -12.01
C GLY A 86 -0.20 11.12 -11.21
N GLN A 87 0.21 12.10 -10.40
CA GLN A 87 1.39 11.98 -9.52
C GLN A 87 1.20 10.89 -8.46
N VAL A 88 0.02 10.83 -7.85
CA VAL A 88 -0.34 9.79 -6.88
C VAL A 88 -0.32 8.41 -7.55
N GLN A 89 -0.94 8.27 -8.73
CA GLN A 89 -0.95 7.02 -9.48
C GLN A 89 0.47 6.54 -9.83
N GLY A 90 1.35 7.43 -10.28
CA GLY A 90 2.75 7.09 -10.58
C GLY A 90 3.55 6.67 -9.33
N THR A 91 3.34 7.33 -8.21
CA THR A 91 3.96 7.00 -6.93
C THR A 91 3.50 5.63 -6.43
N VAL A 92 2.18 5.38 -6.44
CA VAL A 92 1.59 4.10 -6.04
C VAL A 92 2.09 2.96 -6.92
N SER A 93 2.12 3.14 -8.24
CA SER A 93 2.64 2.14 -9.17
C SER A 93 4.09 1.75 -8.84
N THR A 94 4.95 2.75 -8.59
CA THR A 94 6.35 2.55 -8.21
C THR A 94 6.47 1.77 -6.89
N LEU A 95 5.71 2.18 -5.87
CA LEU A 95 5.71 1.51 -4.56
C LEU A 95 5.22 0.06 -4.66
N VAL A 96 4.19 -0.21 -5.46
CA VAL A 96 3.69 -1.57 -5.70
C VAL A 96 4.77 -2.44 -6.34
N THR A 97 5.45 -1.95 -7.37
CA THR A 97 6.56 -2.69 -7.99
C THR A 97 7.71 -2.95 -7.00
N GLN A 98 8.09 -1.96 -6.20
CA GLN A 98 9.13 -2.14 -5.18
C GLN A 98 8.74 -3.20 -4.15
N ALA A 99 7.49 -3.18 -3.66
CA ALA A 99 6.98 -4.15 -2.71
C ALA A 99 6.95 -5.58 -3.29
N GLN A 100 6.50 -5.74 -4.54
CA GLN A 100 6.49 -7.02 -5.24
C GLN A 100 7.90 -7.59 -5.45
N ASN A 101 8.86 -6.73 -5.82
CA ASN A 101 10.25 -7.11 -5.98
C ASN A 101 10.87 -7.55 -4.65
N ALA A 102 10.60 -6.82 -3.56
CA ALA A 102 11.09 -7.18 -2.22
C ALA A 102 10.51 -8.53 -1.75
N ALA A 103 9.20 -8.76 -1.94
CA ALA A 103 8.55 -10.03 -1.60
C ALA A 103 9.13 -11.21 -2.40
N THR A 104 9.40 -11.00 -3.69
CA THR A 104 10.01 -12.00 -4.57
C THR A 104 11.43 -12.33 -4.12
N GLN A 105 12.25 -11.32 -3.82
CA GLN A 105 13.61 -11.52 -3.31
C GLN A 105 13.63 -12.26 -1.98
N ALA A 106 12.70 -11.95 -1.06
CA ALA A 106 12.59 -12.64 0.21
C ALA A 106 12.26 -14.13 0.03
N SER A 107 11.33 -14.46 -0.88
CA SER A 107 10.97 -15.85 -1.21
C SER A 107 12.14 -16.63 -1.83
N GLN A 108 12.89 -16.00 -2.74
CA GLN A 108 14.07 -16.60 -3.36
C GLN A 108 15.19 -16.81 -2.34
N ALA A 109 15.44 -15.85 -1.45
CA ALA A 109 16.44 -15.98 -0.40
C ALA A 109 16.10 -17.13 0.57
N ALA A 110 14.84 -17.25 0.97
CA ALA A 110 14.37 -18.35 1.83
C ALA A 110 14.55 -19.72 1.15
N SER A 111 14.15 -19.83 -0.12
CA SER A 111 14.30 -21.06 -0.90
C SER A 111 15.77 -21.41 -1.14
N GLY A 112 16.60 -20.42 -1.41
CA GLY A 112 18.04 -20.59 -1.57
C GLY A 112 18.73 -21.06 -0.29
N ALA A 113 18.35 -20.49 0.87
CA ALA A 113 18.85 -20.93 2.16
C ALA A 113 18.44 -22.38 2.49
N ALA A 114 17.18 -22.74 2.24
CA ALA A 114 16.69 -24.11 2.42
C ALA A 114 17.43 -25.10 1.49
N GLY A 115 17.65 -24.72 0.23
CA GLY A 115 18.42 -25.51 -0.72
C GLY A 115 19.86 -25.72 -0.28
N ALA A 116 20.56 -24.64 0.13
CA ALA A 116 21.93 -24.72 0.62
C ALA A 116 22.04 -25.62 1.87
N ALA A 117 21.10 -25.52 2.80
CA ALA A 117 21.05 -26.38 3.98
C ALA A 117 20.84 -27.85 3.61
N ALA A 118 19.92 -28.15 2.68
CA ALA A 118 19.67 -29.50 2.21
C ALA A 118 20.90 -30.09 1.49
N THR A 119 21.58 -29.30 0.66
CA THR A 119 22.82 -29.71 0.01
C THR A 119 23.89 -30.05 1.06
N LEU A 120 24.12 -29.17 2.04
CA LEU A 120 25.10 -29.43 3.09
C LEU A 120 24.77 -30.70 3.88
N LEU A 121 23.52 -30.90 4.26
CA LEU A 121 23.08 -32.10 4.98
C LEU A 121 23.36 -33.38 4.16
N ASN A 122 23.05 -33.36 2.86
CA ASN A 122 23.29 -34.48 1.97
C ASN A 122 24.79 -34.74 1.72
N THR A 123 25.61 -33.70 1.61
CA THR A 123 27.08 -33.83 1.46
C THR A 123 27.74 -34.34 2.73
N GLN A 124 27.23 -33.96 3.90
CA GLN A 124 27.81 -34.38 5.18
C GLN A 124 27.34 -35.79 5.60
N LYS A 125 26.20 -36.26 5.10
CA LYS A 125 25.69 -37.60 5.44
C LYS A 125 26.63 -38.68 4.90
N GLY A 126 27.18 -39.49 5.80
CA GLY A 126 28.02 -40.65 5.45
C GLY A 126 29.43 -40.31 4.94
N THR A 127 29.85 -39.05 5.00
CA THR A 127 31.26 -38.69 4.79
C THR A 127 32.07 -38.88 6.07
N PRO A 128 33.37 -39.22 5.98
CA PRO A 128 34.24 -39.27 7.16
C PRO A 128 34.21 -37.93 7.90
N ASN A 129 34.03 -37.98 9.23
CA ASN A 129 33.85 -36.81 10.10
C ASN A 129 32.59 -35.96 9.81
N GLY A 130 31.64 -36.50 9.04
CA GLY A 130 30.38 -35.85 8.72
C GLY A 130 29.24 -36.15 9.70
N LEU A 131 28.01 -36.11 9.19
CA LEU A 131 26.78 -36.34 9.97
C LEU A 131 26.40 -37.82 9.99
N ALA A 132 26.03 -38.29 11.18
CA ALA A 132 25.51 -39.63 11.42
C ALA A 132 24.06 -39.59 11.88
N ALA A 133 23.29 -40.63 11.56
CA ALA A 133 21.91 -40.78 12.04
C ALA A 133 21.91 -41.33 13.47
N LEU A 134 21.03 -40.79 14.31
CA LEU A 134 20.82 -41.26 15.68
C LEU A 134 19.40 -41.82 15.84
N SER A 135 19.25 -42.82 16.71
CA SER A 135 17.95 -43.31 17.15
C SER A 135 17.27 -42.27 18.07
N ALA A 136 15.99 -42.49 18.40
CA ALA A 136 15.29 -41.66 19.38
C ALA A 136 15.95 -41.70 20.77
N SER A 137 16.67 -42.78 21.07
CA SER A 137 17.44 -42.97 22.30
C SER A 137 18.82 -42.29 22.26
N GLY A 138 19.20 -41.67 21.13
CA GLY A 138 20.49 -41.01 20.95
C GLY A 138 21.65 -41.93 20.54
N ASN A 139 21.37 -43.19 20.21
CA ASN A 139 22.39 -44.16 19.78
C ASN A 139 22.65 -44.07 18.27
N LEU A 140 23.85 -44.42 17.83
CA LEU A 140 24.21 -44.41 16.41
C LEU A 140 23.37 -45.43 15.61
N LEU A 141 22.83 -45.02 14.45
CA LEU A 141 22.15 -45.92 13.51
C LEU A 141 23.09 -46.38 12.39
N LEU A 142 23.19 -47.69 12.20
CA LEU A 142 23.95 -48.33 11.12
C LEU A 142 23.00 -49.19 10.29
N GLY A 143 22.67 -48.74 9.07
CA GLY A 143 21.74 -49.47 8.21
C GLY A 143 20.33 -49.65 8.79
N GLY A 144 19.93 -48.77 9.71
CA GLY A 144 18.65 -48.86 10.45
C GLY A 144 18.74 -49.61 11.78
N LEU A 145 19.86 -50.26 12.08
CA LEU A 145 20.10 -50.94 13.35
C LEU A 145 20.73 -49.99 14.38
N GLU A 146 20.30 -50.12 15.62
CA GLU A 146 20.80 -49.31 16.72
C GLU A 146 22.12 -49.88 17.26
N CYS A 147 23.18 -49.08 17.26
CA CYS A 147 24.48 -49.40 17.86
C CYS A 147 24.45 -49.05 19.35
N LEU A 148 24.45 -50.08 20.20
CA LEU A 148 24.40 -49.96 21.66
C LEU A 148 25.78 -49.67 22.29
N GLY A 149 26.85 -49.74 21.49
CA GLY A 149 28.22 -49.49 21.91
C GLY A 149 29.21 -50.48 21.32
N VAL A 150 30.40 -50.53 21.92
CA VAL A 150 31.48 -51.47 21.55
C VAL A 150 31.93 -52.20 22.79
N ARG A 151 32.08 -53.53 22.69
CA ARG A 151 32.63 -54.37 23.76
C ARG A 151 33.65 -55.34 23.20
N ASN A 152 34.86 -55.34 23.76
CA ASN A 152 35.98 -56.19 23.32
C ASN A 152 36.31 -56.05 21.82
N GLY A 153 36.19 -54.83 21.26
CA GLY A 153 36.42 -54.59 19.83
C GLY A 153 35.27 -54.99 18.90
N HIS A 154 34.15 -55.48 19.44
CA HIS A 154 32.96 -55.84 18.67
C HIS A 154 31.84 -54.83 18.87
N VAL A 155 31.16 -54.46 17.78
CA VAL A 155 29.98 -53.60 17.82
C VAL A 155 28.81 -54.37 18.41
N LEU A 156 28.11 -53.76 19.37
CA LEU A 156 26.86 -54.27 19.91
C LEU A 156 25.71 -53.59 19.17
N MET A 157 24.82 -54.39 18.59
CA MET A 157 23.65 -53.88 17.86
C MET A 157 22.37 -54.50 18.41
N ALA A 158 21.30 -53.71 18.47
CA ALA A 158 19.95 -54.24 18.65
C ALA A 158 19.39 -54.65 17.29
N LEU A 159 18.95 -55.91 17.18
CA LEU A 159 18.33 -56.46 15.99
C LEU A 159 16.99 -57.09 16.39
N GLU A 160 15.91 -56.62 15.77
CA GLU A 160 14.62 -57.30 15.86
C GLU A 160 14.64 -58.52 14.93
N LEU A 161 14.38 -59.70 15.51
CA LEU A 161 14.29 -60.95 14.76
C LEU A 161 12.83 -61.22 14.38
N PRO A 162 12.53 -61.67 13.14
CA PRO A 162 11.20 -62.11 12.77
C PRO A 162 10.67 -63.20 13.71
N THR A 163 9.35 -63.21 13.95
CA THR A 163 8.70 -64.23 14.78
C THR A 163 8.29 -65.49 14.01
N THR A 164 8.47 -65.47 12.70
CA THR A 164 8.19 -66.57 11.76
C THR A 164 9.39 -66.77 10.87
N ASP A 165 9.58 -67.98 10.35
CA ASP A 165 10.64 -68.28 9.40
C ASP A 165 10.53 -67.32 8.17
N PRO A 166 11.55 -66.50 7.91
CA PRO A 166 11.54 -65.57 6.77
C PRO A 166 11.75 -66.27 5.43
N GLY A 167 12.10 -67.56 5.39
CA GLY A 167 12.37 -68.30 4.16
C GLY A 167 13.65 -67.87 3.42
N VAL A 168 14.48 -67.02 4.04
CA VAL A 168 15.77 -66.58 3.49
C VAL A 168 16.89 -67.39 4.12
N THR A 169 17.63 -68.16 3.34
CA THR A 169 18.71 -69.03 3.84
C THR A 169 19.70 -68.28 4.72
N GLY A 170 19.98 -68.82 5.90
CA GLY A 170 20.93 -68.24 6.84
C GLY A 170 20.39 -67.06 7.66
N ALA A 171 19.17 -66.58 7.37
CA ALA A 171 18.56 -65.52 8.16
C ALA A 171 18.19 -66.02 9.57
N TRP A 172 18.50 -65.23 10.59
CA TRP A 172 18.12 -65.51 11.96
C TRP A 172 16.67 -65.08 12.21
N TRP A 173 15.93 -65.89 12.95
CA TRP A 173 14.57 -65.59 13.40
C TRP A 173 14.32 -66.17 14.80
N ASN A 174 13.29 -65.70 15.49
CA ASN A 174 12.94 -66.14 16.84
C ASN A 174 11.57 -66.82 16.82
N ASN A 175 11.49 -68.10 17.17
CA ASN A 175 10.20 -68.82 17.17
C ASN A 175 9.34 -68.58 18.43
N GLY A 176 9.76 -67.67 19.31
CA GLY A 176 9.13 -67.41 20.61
C GLY A 176 9.81 -68.12 21.80
N GLY A 177 10.80 -68.97 21.56
CA GLY A 177 11.56 -69.65 22.63
C GLY A 177 13.06 -69.73 22.38
N TYR A 178 13.50 -69.83 21.13
CA TYR A 178 14.92 -69.87 20.77
C TYR A 178 15.17 -69.22 19.39
N ILE A 179 16.45 -68.93 19.12
CA ILE A 179 16.90 -68.41 17.83
C ILE A 179 17.04 -69.57 16.84
N CYS A 180 16.43 -69.41 15.69
CA CYS A 180 16.46 -70.33 14.56
C CYS A 180 17.25 -69.72 13.40
N ILE A 181 17.77 -70.57 12.52
CA ILE A 181 18.37 -70.18 11.23
C ILE A 181 17.50 -70.76 10.12
N SER A 182 16.92 -69.89 9.31
CA SER A 182 16.12 -70.25 8.13
C SER A 182 16.95 -71.07 7.12
N GLN A 183 16.31 -72.05 6.48
CA GLN A 183 16.96 -73.05 5.64
C GLN A 183 16.68 -72.95 4.12
N GLU A 184 15.92 -71.96 3.64
CA GLU A 184 15.20 -72.01 2.34
C GLU A 184 14.33 -73.26 2.23
N THR A 185 13.01 -73.07 2.11
CA THR A 185 12.17 -74.13 1.55
C THR A 185 12.37 -74.13 0.04
N THR A 186 13.15 -75.10 -0.46
CA THR A 186 13.08 -75.55 -1.87
C THR A 186 11.67 -75.98 -2.23
#